data_AF-A0A3L9YC15-F1
#
_entry.id   AF-A0A3L9YC15-F1
#
_cell.length_a   1.000
_cell.length_b   1.000
_cell.length_c   1.000
_cell.angle_alpha   90.00
_cell.angle_beta   90.00
_cell.angle_gamma   90.00
#
_symmetry.space_group_name_H-M   'P 1'
#
loop_
_entity.id
_entity.type
_entity.pdbx_description
1 polymer ?
#
loop_
_entity_poly.entity_id
_entity_poly.type
_entity_poly.pdbx_seq_one_letter_code
_entity_poly.pdbx_strand_id
1 'polypeptide(L)' 'MIKILGFILTFGGAISLVIGVLGAFGSMDSGVSPWPLIILGVIFFFAGIGLLKYRKDTDQT' A
#
# COMPACT_ATOMS: atom_id res chain seq x y z
N MET A 1 16.25 -9.00 -0.66
CA MET A 1 14.92 -9.64 -0.47
C MET A 1 13.90 -8.69 0.17
N ILE A 2 14.25 -7.93 1.21
CA ILE A 2 13.34 -6.92 1.83
C ILE A 2 12.83 -5.82 0.88
N LYS A 3 13.67 -5.43 -0.11
CA LYS A 3 13.29 -4.43 -1.12
C LYS A 3 12.14 -4.89 -2.00
N ILE A 4 12.10 -6.17 -2.37
CA ILE A 4 11.01 -6.74 -3.19
C ILE A 4 9.69 -6.70 -2.41
N LEU A 5 9.75 -6.98 -1.09
CA LEU A 5 8.58 -6.93 -0.22
C LEU A 5 8.08 -5.50 -0.05
N GLY A 6 8.99 -4.53 0.14
CA GLY A 6 8.65 -3.11 0.16
C GLY A 6 7.99 -2.65 -1.15
N PHE A 7 8.45 -3.14 -2.30
CA PHE A 7 7.85 -2.85 -3.60
C PHE A 7 6.42 -3.39 -3.70
N ILE A 8 6.21 -4.66 -3.36
CA ILE A 8 4.88 -5.29 -3.39
C ILE A 8 3.92 -4.58 -2.44
N LEU A 9 4.37 -4.26 -1.23
CA LEU A 9 3.54 -3.58 -0.23
C LEU A 9 3.16 -2.15 -0.65
N THR A 10 4.09 -1.44 -1.29
CA THR A 10 3.85 -0.09 -1.81
C THR A 10 2.88 -0.11 -3.00
N PHE A 11 3.12 -0.96 -4.00
CA PHE A 11 2.22 -1.04 -5.17
C PHE A 11 0.84 -1.61 -4.82
N GLY A 12 0.79 -2.67 -3.99
CA GLY A 12 -0.48 -3.23 -3.51
C GLY A 12 -1.27 -2.25 -2.65
N GLY A 13 -0.59 -1.55 -1.73
CA GLY A 13 -1.19 -0.48 -0.93
C GLY A 13 -1.71 0.68 -1.78
N ALA A 14 -0.96 1.11 -2.79
CA ALA A 14 -1.37 2.17 -3.72
C ALA A 14 -2.63 1.79 -4.51
N ILE A 15 -2.68 0.58 -5.06
CA ILE A 15 -3.84 0.11 -5.83
C ILE A 15 -5.08 0.03 -4.92
N SER A 16 -4.93 -0.56 -3.72
CA SER A 16 -6.02 -0.62 -2.73
C SER A 16 -6.52 0.78 -2.35
N LEU A 17 -5.60 1.74 -2.17
CA LEU A 17 -5.94 3.12 -1.84
C LEU A 17 -6.74 3.79 -2.95
N VAL A 18 -6.31 3.65 -4.21
CA VAL A 18 -7.01 4.24 -5.36
C VAL A 18 -8.41 3.65 -5.49
N ILE A 19 -8.57 2.34 -5.40
CA ILE A 19 -9.89 1.69 -5.46
C ILE A 19 -10.77 2.15 -4.29
N GLY A 20 -10.22 2.22 -3.09
CA GLY A 20 -10.94 2.69 -1.91
C GLY A 20 -11.42 4.14 -2.03
N VAL A 21 -10.55 5.04 -2.52
CA VAL A 21 -10.88 6.45 -2.74
C VAL A 21 -11.95 6.60 -3.82
N LEU A 22 -11.82 5.92 -4.95
CA LEU A 22 -12.83 5.93 -6.01
C LEU A 22 -14.18 5.39 -5.51
N GLY A 23 -14.16 4.35 -4.67
CA GLY A 23 -15.35 3.81 -4.03
C GLY A 23 -16.00 4.76 -3.01
N ALA A 24 -15.21 5.50 -2.23
CA ALA A 24 -15.74 6.47 -1.26
C ALA A 24 -16.45 7.66 -1.92
N PHE A 25 -16.03 8.05 -3.12
CA PHE A 25 -16.70 9.08 -3.91
C PHE A 25 -17.88 8.56 -4.74
N GLY A 26 -18.19 7.26 -4.68
CA GLY A 26 -19.28 6.65 -5.45
C GLY A 26 -18.98 6.50 -6.95
N SER A 27 -17.72 6.67 -7.36
CA SER A 27 -17.29 6.53 -8.76
C SER A 27 -17.05 5.09 -9.18
N MET A 28 -17.01 4.14 -8.24
CA MET A 28 -16.78 2.72 -8.50
C MET A 28 -17.47 1.86 -7.44
N ASP A 29 -18.36 0.98 -7.87
CA ASP A 29 -19.02 0.02 -6.98
C ASP A 29 -18.18 -1.26 -6.90
N SER A 30 -17.46 -1.43 -5.79
CA SER A 30 -16.54 -2.56 -5.57
C SER A 30 -17.20 -3.74 -4.83
N GLY A 31 -18.49 -3.63 -4.46
CA GLY A 31 -19.20 -4.66 -3.68
C GLY A 31 -18.71 -4.83 -2.23
N VAL A 32 -17.75 -4.01 -1.80
CA VAL A 32 -17.21 -3.95 -0.44
C VAL A 32 -17.19 -2.50 0.05
N SER A 33 -17.31 -2.31 1.37
CA SER A 33 -17.20 -0.98 1.97
C SER A 33 -15.85 -0.34 1.57
N PRO A 34 -15.83 0.93 1.14
CA PRO A 34 -14.60 1.60 0.72
C PRO A 34 -13.66 1.93 1.89
N TRP A 35 -14.19 2.03 3.12
CA TRP A 35 -13.41 2.47 4.28
C TRP A 35 -12.25 1.54 4.66
N PRO A 36 -12.43 0.20 4.74
CA PRO A 36 -11.32 -0.72 4.97
C PRO A 36 -10.23 -0.64 3.88
N LEU A 37 -10.62 -0.50 2.61
CA LEU A 37 -9.68 -0.39 1.48
C LEU A 37 -8.81 0.86 1.59
N ILE A 38 -9.39 1.98 2.01
CA ILE A 38 -8.66 3.22 2.27
C ILE A 38 -7.72 3.04 3.45
N ILE A 39 -8.21 2.56 4.60
CA ILE A 39 -7.40 2.45 5.83
C ILE A 39 -6.23 1.49 5.61
N LEU A 40 -6.49 0.30 5.08
CA LEU A 40 -5.44 -0.68 4.78
C LEU A 40 -4.50 -0.18 3.69
N GLY A 41 -5.04 0.46 2.64
CA GLY A 41 -4.25 1.07 1.57
C GLY A 41 -3.25 2.09 2.12
N VAL A 42 -3.69 3.01 2.98
CA VAL A 42 -2.82 4.00 3.64
C VAL A 42 -1.73 3.32 4.45
N ILE A 43 -2.10 2.39 5.33
CA ILE A 43 -1.15 1.72 6.23
C ILE A 43 -0.08 0.96 5.43
N PHE A 44 -0.50 0.15 4.46
CA PHE A 44 0.43 -0.66 3.65
C PHE A 44 1.28 0.19 2.71
N PHE A 45 0.72 1.26 2.15
CA PHE A 45 1.48 2.18 1.30
C PHE A 45 2.62 2.85 2.08
N PHE A 46 2.33 3.43 3.25
CA PHE A 46 3.35 4.08 4.06
C PHE A 46 4.33 3.09 4.71
N ALA A 47 3.86 1.91 5.12
CA ALA A 47 4.73 0.83 5.60
C ALA A 47 5.68 0.34 4.51
N GLY A 48 5.20 0.21 3.27
CA GLY A 48 5.98 -0.18 2.10
C GLY A 48 7.08 0.85 1.78
N ILE A 49 6.73 2.13 1.77
CA ILE A 49 7.71 3.22 1.61
C ILE A 49 8.73 3.21 2.75
N GLY A 50 8.30 3.00 3.99
CA GLY A 50 9.18 2.88 5.16
C GLY A 50 10.21 1.76 4.98
N LEU A 51 9.77 0.59 4.52
CA LEU A 51 10.63 -0.55 4.19
C LEU A 51 11.58 -0.28 3.02
N LEU A 52 11.12 0.42 1.97
CA LEU A 52 11.98 0.80 0.84
C LEU A 52 13.05 1.82 1.23
N LYS A 53 12.75 2.69 2.20
CA LYS A 53 13.68 3.71 2.72
C LYS A 53 14.63 3.14 3.78
N TYR A 54 14.34 1.96 4.33
CA TYR A 54 15.16 1.32 5.35
C TYR A 54 16.50 0.85 4.73
N ARG A 55 17.60 1.44 5.21
CA ARG A 55 18.93 1.30 4.60
C ARG A 55 19.79 0.16 5.17
N LYS A 56 19.40 -0.42 6.31
CA LYS A 56 20.26 -1.32 7.11
C LYS A 56 20.49 -2.72 6.49
N ASP A 57 19.71 -3.12 5.49
CA ASP A 57 19.85 -4.42 4.81
C ASP A 57 20.84 -4.39 3.61
N THR A 58 21.67 -3.36 3.47
CA THR A 58 22.69 -3.29 2.39
C THR A 58 24.14 -3.38 2.88
N ASP A 59 24.37 -3.50 4.19
CA ASP A 59 25.72 -3.52 4.78
C ASP A 59 26.10 -4.90 5.34
N GLN A 60 25.74 -5.98 4.66
CA GLN A 60 26.27 -7.32 4.96
C GLN A 60 26.96 -7.83 3.69
N THR A 61 28.29 -7.82 3.77
CA THR A 61 29.26 -8.40 2.83
C THR A 61 28.96 -9.84 2.49
#